data_AF-A0A1I2S4H8-F1
#
_entry.id   AF-A0A1I2S4H8-F1
#
_cell.length_a   1.000
_cell.length_b   1.000
_cell.length_c   1.000
_cell.angle_alpha   90.00
_cell.angle_beta   90.00
_cell.angle_gamma   90.00
#
_symmetry.space_group_name_H-M   'P 1'
#
loop_
_entity.id
_entity.type
_entity.pdbx_description
1 polymer ?
#
loop_
_entity_poly.entity_id
_entity_poly.type
_entity_poly.pdbx_seq_one_letter_code
_entity_poly.pdbx_strand_id
1 'polypeptide(L)'
;MTLALAMPRHGAGEDTVTAGLMGAVQPEFLQLLSWDPHVRVLLLPRSHPQFSGEDCLVAGCDKMSYFAHQKGMCTGCTERWKKGDLPFDEFVTIRRSGRIVGFFPCQVAHCERPGRRATLLCSSHDYQRRKVYGLPLEDFLAHPEVQPLPALAPCRVAACDRQGETGGGYCMPHADQCRDLRQAGALEDEDLWRLTTPAIAESRKVSLRGLPDRVVAEILFGLQERIAQRLLHKDYLLRNLSTNARLQQVTSLDELDLDVLSRHDRTQVRGFLKHIRRFGLSPETERHKDVWDASVFGLGGTFSFTGITQPWLRE
;
A
#
# COMPACT_ATOMS: atom_id res chain seq x y z
N MET A 1 -4.05 -26.11 32.19
CA MET A 1 -4.14 -26.66 30.83
C MET A 1 -3.80 -25.53 29.86
N THR A 2 -2.52 -25.47 29.50
CA THR A 2 -1.90 -24.35 28.79
C THR A 2 -2.11 -24.55 27.29
N LEU A 3 -2.99 -23.77 26.68
CA LEU A 3 -3.15 -23.74 25.22
C LEU A 3 -1.89 -23.11 24.61
N ALA A 4 -1.07 -23.97 23.99
CA ALA A 4 0.05 -23.56 23.18
C ALA A 4 -0.46 -22.78 21.96
N LEU A 5 -0.12 -21.50 21.91
CA LEU A 5 -0.22 -20.67 20.71
C LEU A 5 0.63 -21.33 19.62
N ALA A 6 -0.02 -21.82 18.57
CA ALA A 6 0.65 -22.25 17.35
C ALA A 6 1.31 -21.01 16.71
N MET A 7 2.62 -20.86 16.91
CA MET A 7 3.42 -19.93 16.15
C MET A 7 3.41 -20.36 14.67
N PRO A 8 3.40 -19.41 13.71
CA PRO A 8 3.57 -19.76 12.31
C PRO A 8 4.91 -20.47 12.16
N ARG A 9 4.88 -21.68 11.59
CA ARG A 9 6.09 -22.42 11.21
C ARG A 9 6.80 -21.63 10.11
N HIS A 10 7.71 -20.74 10.50
CA HIS A 10 8.79 -20.31 9.61
C HIS A 10 9.61 -21.56 9.31
N GLY A 11 9.59 -22.00 8.05
CA GLY A 11 10.57 -22.95 7.57
C GLY A 11 11.95 -22.31 7.73
N ALA A 12 12.73 -22.80 8.68
CA ALA A 12 14.09 -22.36 8.96
C ALA A 12 15.08 -22.96 7.94
N GLY A 13 14.83 -22.71 6.66
CA GLY A 13 15.87 -22.58 5.66
C GLY A 13 15.81 -21.12 5.24
N GLU A 14 16.90 -20.37 5.36
CA GLU A 14 16.96 -19.02 4.80
C GLU A 14 16.46 -19.10 3.36
N ASP A 15 15.33 -18.46 3.07
CA ASP A 15 14.80 -18.34 1.72
C ASP A 15 15.80 -17.49 0.93
N THR A 16 16.79 -18.19 0.35
CA THR A 16 17.90 -17.63 -0.42
C THR A 16 17.39 -16.73 -1.54
N VAL A 17 16.21 -17.02 -2.08
CA VAL A 17 15.61 -16.22 -3.13
C VAL A 17 15.03 -14.93 -2.54
N THR A 18 14.39 -14.96 -1.37
CA THR A 18 13.92 -13.74 -0.67
C THR A 18 15.09 -12.85 -0.28
N ALA A 19 16.14 -13.42 0.32
CA ALA A 19 17.35 -12.69 0.67
C ALA A 19 18.05 -12.12 -0.58
N GLY A 20 18.12 -12.91 -1.66
CA GLY A 20 18.70 -12.48 -2.93
C GLY A 20 17.93 -11.31 -3.56
N LEU A 21 16.60 -11.40 -3.64
CA LEU A 21 15.77 -10.32 -4.17
C LEU A 21 15.94 -9.03 -3.35
N MET A 22 15.87 -9.13 -2.01
CA MET A 22 16.07 -7.97 -1.14
C MET A 22 17.47 -7.38 -1.27
N GLY A 23 18.51 -8.21 -1.35
CA GLY A 23 19.89 -7.76 -1.54
C GLY A 23 20.14 -7.09 -2.89
N ALA A 24 19.32 -7.37 -3.90
CA ALA A 24 19.38 -6.72 -5.22
C ALA A 24 18.61 -5.38 -5.29
N VAL A 25 17.79 -5.08 -4.28
CA VAL A 25 17.14 -3.78 -4.17
C VAL A 25 18.17 -2.74 -3.72
N GLN A 26 18.36 -1.70 -4.53
CA GLN A 26 19.35 -0.66 -4.28
C GLN A 26 18.97 0.16 -3.04
N PRO A 27 19.92 0.49 -2.15
CA PRO A 27 19.65 1.31 -0.97
C PRO A 27 19.03 2.67 -1.29
N GLU A 28 19.45 3.32 -2.38
CA GLU A 28 18.92 4.61 -2.85
C GLU A 28 17.45 4.49 -3.25
N PHE A 29 17.06 3.33 -3.80
CA PHE A 29 15.68 3.05 -4.16
C PHE A 29 14.79 2.85 -2.92
N LEU A 30 15.31 2.17 -1.89
CA LEU A 30 14.62 2.05 -0.61
C LEU A 30 14.46 3.42 0.06
N GLN A 31 15.50 4.25 0.04
CA GLN A 31 15.45 5.63 0.56
C GLN A 31 14.44 6.49 -0.20
N LEU A 32 14.39 6.40 -1.53
CA LEU A 32 13.44 7.10 -2.39
C LEU A 32 11.98 6.85 -1.97
N LEU A 33 11.67 5.64 -1.54
CA LEU A 33 10.34 5.23 -1.09
C LEU A 33 10.11 5.41 0.42
N SER A 34 11.09 5.97 1.14
CA SER A 34 11.10 6.03 2.61
C SER A 34 10.83 4.66 3.24
N TRP A 35 11.40 3.60 2.66
CA TRP A 35 11.19 2.23 3.11
C TRP A 35 11.83 2.00 4.48
N ASP A 36 11.06 1.39 5.37
CA ASP A 36 11.50 0.87 6.65
C ASP A 36 10.97 -0.58 6.78
N PRO A 37 11.85 -1.58 7.00
CA PRO A 37 11.46 -2.99 7.07
C PRO A 37 10.54 -3.35 8.26
N HIS A 38 10.52 -2.52 9.32
CA HIS A 38 9.63 -2.68 10.47
C HIS A 38 8.27 -2.02 10.23
N VAL A 39 8.24 -0.89 9.53
CA VAL A 39 7.00 -0.18 9.22
C VAL A 39 6.26 -0.84 8.05
N ARG A 40 7.01 -1.26 7.01
CA ARG A 40 6.54 -1.86 5.75
C ARG A 40 5.51 -1.02 4.99
N VAL A 41 5.75 0.28 4.92
CA VAL A 41 4.91 1.22 4.18
C VAL A 41 5.78 2.01 3.21
N LEU A 42 5.37 2.05 1.94
CA LEU A 42 6.00 2.88 0.92
C LEU A 42 5.36 4.26 0.90
N LEU A 43 6.19 5.29 0.83
CA LEU A 43 5.79 6.66 0.54
C LEU A 43 6.30 7.05 -0.85
N LEU A 44 5.38 7.19 -1.81
CA LEU A 44 5.73 7.56 -3.16
C LEU A 44 6.02 9.07 -3.26
N PRO A 45 7.20 9.47 -3.76
CA PRO A 45 7.57 10.88 -3.89
C PRO A 45 6.73 11.57 -4.96
N ARG A 46 6.23 12.77 -4.64
CA ARG A 46 5.36 13.57 -5.54
C ARG A 46 6.06 13.98 -6.84
N SER A 47 7.34 14.32 -6.75
CA SER A 47 8.13 14.88 -7.84
C SER A 47 8.78 13.84 -8.75
N HIS A 48 8.68 12.56 -8.41
CA HIS A 48 9.39 11.52 -9.14
C HIS A 48 8.63 11.14 -10.42
N PRO A 49 9.27 11.18 -11.61
CA PRO A 49 8.57 11.11 -12.89
C PRO A 49 7.77 9.81 -13.10
N GLN A 50 8.23 8.70 -12.51
CA GLN A 50 7.52 7.41 -12.61
C GLN A 50 6.41 7.23 -11.56
N PHE A 51 6.36 8.07 -10.51
CA PHE A 51 5.31 8.01 -9.46
C PHE A 51 4.35 9.19 -9.48
N SER A 52 4.75 10.27 -10.15
CA SER A 52 4.00 11.53 -10.19
C SER A 52 2.75 11.41 -11.03
N GLY A 53 1.63 11.88 -10.49
CA GLY A 53 0.51 12.43 -11.24
C GLY A 53 0.41 13.92 -10.94
N GLU A 54 -0.26 14.68 -11.81
CA GLU A 54 -0.55 16.09 -11.52
C GLU A 54 -1.41 16.20 -10.26
N ASP A 55 -1.26 17.27 -9.49
CA ASP A 55 -2.15 17.51 -8.36
C ASP A 55 -3.57 17.81 -8.85
N CYS A 56 -4.57 17.34 -8.10
CA CYS A 56 -5.96 17.62 -8.44
C CYS A 56 -6.23 19.13 -8.41
N LEU A 57 -6.78 19.68 -9.49
CA LEU A 57 -7.08 21.11 -9.63
C LEU A 57 -8.08 21.68 -8.60
N VAL A 58 -8.88 20.83 -7.94
CA VAL A 58 -9.86 21.27 -6.96
C VAL A 58 -9.18 21.82 -5.71
N ALA A 59 -9.50 23.05 -5.34
CA ALA A 59 -8.96 23.74 -4.19
C ALA A 59 -9.05 22.88 -2.90
N GLY A 60 -7.92 22.68 -2.23
CA GLY A 60 -7.82 21.91 -0.99
C GLY A 60 -7.94 20.38 -1.15
N CYS A 61 -7.88 19.85 -2.38
CA CYS A 61 -7.70 18.43 -2.64
C CYS A 61 -6.21 18.07 -2.66
N ASP A 62 -5.81 17.00 -1.98
CA ASP A 62 -4.42 16.54 -1.88
C ASP A 62 -4.10 15.30 -2.74
N LYS A 63 -5.12 14.83 -3.49
CA LYS A 63 -5.07 13.65 -4.35
C LYS A 63 -4.45 13.99 -5.70
N MET A 64 -3.85 12.99 -6.32
CA MET A 64 -3.31 13.08 -7.68
C MET A 64 -4.40 12.85 -8.74
N SER A 65 -4.29 13.56 -9.85
CA SER A 65 -4.95 13.30 -11.12
C SER A 65 -4.06 12.36 -11.94
N TYR A 66 -4.66 11.28 -12.43
CA TYR A 66 -3.93 10.19 -13.08
C TYR A 66 -4.30 9.99 -14.54
N PHE A 67 -5.34 10.64 -15.03
CA PHE A 67 -5.87 10.37 -16.35
C PHE A 67 -6.22 11.67 -17.06
N ALA A 68 -5.77 11.81 -18.30
CA ALA A 68 -6.03 12.99 -19.12
C ALA A 68 -7.54 13.32 -19.25
N HIS A 69 -8.39 12.30 -19.36
CA HIS A 69 -9.85 12.48 -19.44
C HIS A 69 -10.48 13.07 -18.17
N GLN A 70 -9.74 13.14 -17.05
CA GLN A 70 -10.22 13.74 -15.80
C GLN A 70 -9.97 15.25 -15.74
N LYS A 71 -9.43 15.87 -16.81
CA LYS A 71 -9.22 17.32 -16.90
C LYS A 71 -8.46 17.88 -15.67
N GLY A 72 -7.40 17.20 -15.24
CA GLY A 72 -6.60 17.58 -14.07
C GLY A 72 -7.27 17.33 -12.71
N MET A 73 -8.43 16.67 -12.65
CA MET A 73 -9.06 16.26 -11.39
C MET A 73 -8.73 14.82 -11.01
N CYS A 74 -8.79 14.48 -9.72
CA CYS A 74 -8.79 13.08 -9.29
C CYS A 74 -10.17 12.44 -9.49
N THR A 75 -10.23 11.11 -9.61
CA THR A 75 -11.50 10.36 -9.80
C THR A 75 -12.61 10.80 -8.82
N GLY A 76 -12.28 10.98 -7.54
CA GLY A 76 -13.29 11.37 -6.54
C GLY A 76 -13.85 12.78 -6.77
N CYS A 77 -13.03 13.72 -7.25
CA CYS A 77 -13.51 15.06 -7.60
C CYS A 77 -14.27 15.05 -8.93
N THR A 78 -13.83 14.25 -9.91
CA THR A 78 -14.56 14.05 -11.16
C THR A 78 -15.95 13.49 -10.93
N GLU A 79 -16.10 12.47 -10.09
CA GLU A 79 -17.41 11.89 -9.76
C GLU A 79 -18.28 12.86 -8.94
N ARG A 80 -17.69 13.67 -8.07
CA ARG A 80 -18.43 14.73 -7.36
C ARG A 80 -18.92 15.81 -8.33
N TRP A 81 -18.08 16.21 -9.29
CA TRP A 81 -18.44 17.20 -10.30
C TRP A 81 -19.57 16.70 -11.18
N LYS A 82 -19.49 15.47 -11.69
CA LYS A 82 -20.54 14.84 -12.51
C LYS A 82 -21.91 14.74 -11.82
N LYS A 83 -21.95 14.72 -10.49
CA LYS A 83 -23.18 14.67 -9.69
C LYS A 83 -23.76 16.04 -9.37
N GLY A 84 -23.03 17.13 -9.65
CA GLY A 84 -23.50 18.49 -9.45
C GLY A 84 -23.71 19.19 -10.78
N ASP A 85 -24.36 20.35 -10.72
CA ASP A 85 -24.70 21.16 -11.89
C ASP A 85 -23.73 22.33 -12.12
N LEU A 86 -22.64 22.39 -11.35
CA LEU A 86 -21.71 23.50 -11.40
C LEU A 86 -20.81 23.42 -12.65
N PRO A 87 -20.57 24.56 -13.34
CA PRO A 87 -19.54 24.66 -14.36
C PRO A 87 -18.17 24.23 -13.82
N PHE A 88 -17.32 23.70 -14.71
CA PHE A 88 -16.00 23.17 -14.34
C PHE A 88 -15.13 24.21 -13.60
N ASP A 89 -14.98 25.41 -14.17
CA ASP A 89 -14.12 26.47 -13.62
C ASP A 89 -14.60 26.94 -12.24
N GLU A 90 -15.92 26.97 -12.04
CA GLU A 90 -16.50 27.29 -10.74
C GLU A 90 -16.26 26.15 -9.73
N PHE A 91 -16.51 24.90 -10.14
CA PHE A 91 -16.35 23.74 -9.27
C PHE A 91 -14.92 23.56 -8.74
N VAL A 92 -13.89 23.81 -9.55
CA VAL A 92 -12.49 23.65 -9.12
C VAL A 92 -12.07 24.70 -8.07
N THR A 93 -12.69 25.88 -8.06
CA THR A 93 -12.43 26.91 -7.05
C THR A 93 -13.09 26.60 -5.71
N ILE A 94 -14.16 25.80 -5.71
CA ILE A 94 -14.86 25.43 -4.48
C ILE A 94 -13.98 24.49 -3.65
N ARG A 95 -13.50 25.03 -2.53
CA ARG A 95 -12.69 24.29 -1.58
C ARG A 95 -13.40 22.99 -1.20
N ARG A 96 -12.71 21.87 -1.38
CA ARG A 96 -13.22 20.56 -1.00
C ARG A 96 -13.53 20.52 0.51
N SER A 97 -14.81 20.57 0.85
CA SER A 97 -15.34 20.21 2.16
C SER A 97 -15.53 18.69 2.21
N GLY A 98 -14.87 17.98 3.14
CA GLY A 98 -14.98 16.52 3.28
C GLY A 98 -13.67 15.77 3.50
N ARG A 99 -13.79 14.47 3.84
CA ARG A 99 -12.74 13.55 4.35
C ARG A 99 -11.41 13.68 3.61
N ILE A 100 -10.48 14.45 4.21
CA ILE A 100 -9.05 14.25 3.95
C ILE A 100 -8.68 12.99 4.71
N VAL A 101 -8.24 11.98 3.96
CA VAL A 101 -7.78 10.71 4.53
C VAL A 101 -6.31 10.90 4.85
N GLY A 102 -5.97 10.95 6.13
CA GLY A 102 -4.59 11.12 6.60
C GLY A 102 -4.50 11.15 8.12
N PHE A 103 -3.29 11.00 8.64
CA PHE A 103 -2.96 11.16 10.05
C PHE A 103 -2.79 12.65 10.36
N PHE A 104 -3.53 13.14 11.36
CA PHE A 104 -3.32 14.47 11.92
C PHE A 104 -2.78 14.28 13.33
N PRO A 105 -1.64 14.90 13.71
CA PRO A 105 -1.20 14.84 15.09
C PRO A 105 -2.19 15.59 15.99
N CYS A 106 -2.32 15.16 17.24
CA CYS A 106 -2.98 15.99 18.25
C CYS A 106 -2.15 17.27 18.47
N GLN A 107 -2.80 18.42 18.59
CA GLN A 107 -2.10 19.69 18.83
C GLN A 107 -1.60 19.88 20.27
N VAL A 108 -2.04 19.04 21.22
CA VAL A 108 -1.41 19.03 22.56
C VAL A 108 0.04 18.60 22.38
N ALA A 109 0.96 19.47 22.82
CA ALA A 109 2.39 19.23 22.68
C ALA A 109 2.78 17.86 23.27
N HIS A 110 3.59 17.10 22.53
CA HIS A 110 4.05 15.75 22.88
C HIS A 110 2.95 14.68 22.99
N CYS A 111 1.70 14.96 22.61
CA CYS A 111 0.67 13.93 22.54
C CYS A 111 0.91 13.03 21.32
N GLU A 112 1.00 11.72 21.56
CA GLU A 112 1.32 10.74 20.51
C GLU A 112 0.06 10.17 19.84
N ARG A 113 -1.13 10.58 20.28
CA ARG A 113 -2.41 10.06 19.78
C ARG A 113 -2.85 10.76 18.48
N PRO A 114 -3.53 10.05 17.57
CA PRO A 114 -4.07 10.65 16.35
C PRO A 114 -5.12 11.70 16.70
N GLY A 115 -4.92 12.91 16.20
CA GLY A 115 -5.89 13.99 16.15
C GLY A 115 -6.90 13.84 15.01
N ARG A 116 -7.99 14.60 15.09
CA ARG A 116 -8.97 14.72 14.00
C ARG A 116 -8.86 16.09 13.36
N ARG A 117 -8.91 16.19 12.04
CA ARG A 117 -8.88 17.48 11.33
C ARG A 117 -9.88 18.51 11.85
N ALA A 118 -11.09 18.08 12.20
CA ALA A 118 -12.16 18.98 12.64
C ALA A 118 -11.91 19.58 14.04
N THR A 119 -11.14 18.90 14.88
CA THR A 119 -10.92 19.29 16.28
C THR A 119 -9.48 19.69 16.55
N LEU A 120 -8.56 19.25 15.70
CA LEU A 120 -7.10 19.29 15.83
C LEU A 120 -6.58 18.55 17.08
N LEU A 121 -7.45 17.77 17.72
CA LEU A 121 -7.19 17.06 18.97
C LEU A 121 -7.54 15.57 18.83
N CYS A 122 -6.89 14.72 19.62
CA CYS A 122 -7.32 13.33 19.77
C CYS A 122 -8.71 13.25 20.43
N SER A 123 -9.38 12.10 20.35
CA SER A 123 -10.74 11.95 20.95
C SER A 123 -10.77 12.26 22.44
N SER A 124 -9.75 11.86 23.19
CA SER A 124 -9.64 12.11 24.63
C SER A 124 -9.48 13.61 24.94
N HIS A 125 -8.58 14.30 24.24
CA HIS A 125 -8.38 15.75 24.42
C HIS A 125 -9.57 16.57 23.92
N ASP A 126 -10.23 16.15 22.83
CA ASP A 126 -11.45 16.82 22.37
C ASP A 126 -12.60 16.65 23.38
N TYR A 127 -12.72 15.48 24.02
CA TYR A 127 -13.64 15.28 25.13
C TYR A 127 -13.28 16.16 26.33
N GLN A 128 -12.00 16.17 26.76
CA GLN A 128 -11.54 16.99 27.88
C GLN A 128 -11.83 18.48 27.63
N ARG A 129 -11.49 18.99 26.44
CA ARG A 129 -11.79 20.36 26.03
C ARG A 129 -13.27 20.69 26.12
N ARG A 130 -14.14 19.85 25.53
CA ARG A 130 -15.57 20.17 25.37
C ARG A 130 -16.42 19.85 26.59
N LYS A 131 -16.08 18.80 27.33
CA LYS A 131 -16.93 18.23 28.39
C LYS A 131 -16.38 18.42 29.78
N VAL A 132 -15.06 18.55 29.94
CA VAL A 132 -14.43 18.76 31.25
C VAL A 132 -14.19 20.26 31.49
N TYR A 133 -13.47 20.93 30.59
CA TYR A 133 -13.14 22.35 30.78
C TYR A 133 -14.10 23.33 30.11
N GLY A 134 -14.74 22.94 29.00
CA GLY A 134 -15.61 23.83 28.22
C GLY A 134 -14.87 25.00 27.56
N LEU A 135 -13.58 24.83 27.25
CA LEU A 135 -12.70 25.90 26.77
C LEU A 135 -12.61 25.96 25.24
N PRO A 136 -12.35 27.15 24.66
CA PRO A 136 -11.83 27.30 23.31
C PRO A 136 -10.54 26.50 23.08
N LEU A 137 -10.19 26.25 21.82
CA LEU A 137 -9.01 25.43 21.49
C LEU A 137 -7.71 26.04 22.04
N GLU A 138 -7.48 27.34 21.82
CA GLU A 138 -6.26 28.02 22.23
C GLU A 138 -6.08 28.00 23.75
N ASP A 139 -7.14 28.35 24.50
CA ASP A 139 -7.14 28.31 25.96
C ASP A 139 -6.93 26.89 26.50
N PHE A 140 -7.51 25.89 25.85
CA PHE A 140 -7.30 24.49 26.21
C PHE A 140 -5.85 24.04 25.99
N LEU A 141 -5.22 24.45 24.89
CA LEU A 141 -3.82 24.11 24.60
C LEU A 141 -2.85 24.77 25.57
N ALA A 142 -3.18 25.96 26.09
CA ALA A 142 -2.41 26.67 27.10
C ALA A 142 -2.71 26.22 28.54
N HIS A 143 -3.72 25.36 28.75
CA HIS A 143 -4.17 25.00 30.08
C HIS A 143 -3.14 24.11 30.80
N PRO A 144 -2.70 24.45 32.03
CA PRO A 144 -1.56 23.80 32.70
C PRO A 144 -1.81 22.33 33.06
N GLU A 145 -3.08 21.94 33.24
CA GLU A 145 -3.45 20.54 33.54
C GLU A 145 -3.60 19.65 32.29
N VAL A 146 -3.51 20.21 31.09
CA VAL A 146 -3.62 19.42 29.85
C VAL A 146 -2.30 18.72 29.59
N GLN A 147 -2.29 17.42 29.87
CA GLN A 147 -1.12 16.56 29.72
C GLN A 147 -1.13 15.80 28.39
N PRO A 148 0.04 15.54 27.77
CA PRO A 148 0.13 14.64 26.63
C PRO A 148 -0.32 13.24 26.99
N LEU A 149 -0.82 12.51 26.00
CA LEU A 149 -1.23 11.12 26.15
C LEU A 149 -0.34 10.21 25.30
N PRO A 150 0.04 9.03 25.82
CA PRO A 150 0.85 8.08 25.07
C PRO A 150 0.07 7.50 23.89
N ALA A 151 0.82 6.98 22.92
CA ALA A 151 0.27 6.30 21.75
C ALA A 151 -0.66 5.15 22.16
N LEU A 152 -1.71 4.96 21.38
CA LEU A 152 -2.56 3.79 21.51
C LEU A 152 -1.92 2.60 20.79
N ALA A 153 -2.30 1.38 21.20
CA ALA A 153 -1.89 0.17 20.51
C ALA A 153 -2.23 0.24 19.01
N PRO A 154 -1.44 -0.37 18.11
CA PRO A 154 -1.74 -0.39 16.68
C PRO A 154 -3.12 -0.98 16.34
N CYS A 155 -3.68 -0.58 15.20
CA CYS A 155 -4.88 -1.18 14.65
C CYS A 155 -4.65 -2.68 14.40
N ARG A 156 -5.63 -3.52 14.76
CA ARG A 156 -5.56 -4.98 14.60
C ARG A 156 -5.60 -5.49 13.15
N VAL A 157 -6.02 -4.66 12.19
CA VAL A 157 -5.97 -5.04 10.77
C VAL A 157 -4.50 -5.11 10.33
N ALA A 158 -4.07 -6.27 9.82
CA ALA A 158 -2.66 -6.58 9.57
C ALA A 158 -2.00 -5.60 8.59
N ALA A 159 -2.74 -5.13 7.59
CA ALA A 159 -2.25 -4.15 6.61
C ALA A 159 -2.19 -2.72 7.17
N CYS A 160 -2.88 -2.42 8.27
CA CYS A 160 -3.02 -1.05 8.77
C CYS A 160 -1.78 -0.60 9.54
N ASP A 161 -1.39 0.65 9.37
CA ASP A 161 -0.28 1.29 10.06
C ASP A 161 -0.74 2.39 11.05
N ARG A 162 -2.06 2.50 11.25
CA ARG A 162 -2.67 3.47 12.17
C ARG A 162 -2.80 2.89 13.57
N GLN A 163 -2.93 3.78 14.57
CA GLN A 163 -3.29 3.39 15.93
C GLN A 163 -4.76 2.97 16.04
N GLY A 164 -5.05 2.04 16.96
CA GLY A 164 -6.38 1.64 17.35
C GLY A 164 -7.02 2.71 18.22
N GLU A 165 -8.15 3.27 17.77
CA GLU A 165 -8.85 4.36 18.48
C GLU A 165 -10.06 3.87 19.27
N THR A 166 -10.50 2.64 19.03
CA THR A 166 -11.74 2.09 19.56
C THR A 166 -11.46 0.95 20.54
N GLY A 167 -12.44 0.64 21.41
CA GLY A 167 -12.33 -0.48 22.35
C GLY A 167 -12.07 -1.84 21.69
N GLY A 168 -12.43 -1.99 20.40
CA GLY A 168 -12.13 -3.19 19.60
C GLY A 168 -10.70 -3.28 19.08
N GLY A 169 -9.85 -2.27 19.33
CA GLY A 169 -8.48 -2.24 18.82
C GLY A 169 -8.37 -1.85 17.35
N TYR A 170 -9.38 -1.19 16.79
CA TYR A 170 -9.38 -0.72 15.40
C TYR A 170 -9.23 0.78 15.30
N CYS A 171 -8.55 1.25 14.26
CA CYS A 171 -8.64 2.66 13.85
C CYS A 171 -10.08 2.98 13.43
N MET A 172 -10.49 4.26 13.48
CA MET A 172 -11.90 4.61 13.27
C MET A 172 -12.49 4.06 11.95
N PRO A 173 -11.82 4.17 10.79
CA PRO A 173 -12.39 3.63 9.54
C PRO A 173 -12.54 2.10 9.53
N HIS A 174 -11.62 1.35 10.13
CA HIS A 174 -11.74 -0.11 10.23
C HIS A 174 -12.80 -0.51 11.26
N ALA A 175 -12.97 0.26 12.33
CA ALA A 175 -14.06 0.05 13.29
C ALA A 175 -15.42 0.25 12.62
N ASP A 176 -15.54 1.29 11.77
CA ASP A 176 -16.74 1.55 10.99
C ASP A 176 -17.04 0.42 10.02
N GLN A 177 -16.06 0.02 9.20
CA GLN A 177 -16.21 -1.09 8.26
C GLN A 177 -16.59 -2.40 8.96
N CYS A 178 -15.93 -2.73 10.06
CA CYS A 178 -16.20 -3.95 10.84
C CYS A 178 -17.63 -3.94 11.40
N ARG A 179 -18.09 -2.80 11.93
CA ARG A 179 -19.46 -2.63 12.42
C ARG A 179 -20.47 -2.80 11.28
N ASP A 180 -20.24 -2.16 10.15
CA ASP A 180 -21.16 -2.21 9.00
C ASP A 180 -21.28 -3.65 8.46
N LEU A 181 -20.15 -4.39 8.38
CA LEU A 181 -20.16 -5.82 8.00
C LEU A 181 -20.90 -6.71 9.00
N ARG A 182 -20.71 -6.47 10.32
CA ARG A 182 -21.47 -7.19 11.36
C ARG A 182 -22.97 -6.92 11.26
N GLN A 183 -23.36 -5.66 11.05
CA GLN A 183 -24.77 -5.28 10.90
C GLN A 183 -25.40 -5.91 9.65
N ALA A 184 -24.64 -6.06 8.58
CA ALA A 184 -25.07 -6.74 7.35
C ALA A 184 -25.04 -8.27 7.44
N GLY A 185 -24.56 -8.87 8.55
CA GLY A 185 -24.36 -10.32 8.66
C GLY A 185 -23.26 -10.87 7.72
N ALA A 186 -22.39 -10.00 7.20
CA ALA A 186 -21.36 -10.35 6.22
C ALA A 186 -19.97 -10.56 6.84
N LEU A 187 -19.85 -10.46 8.18
CA LEU A 187 -18.60 -10.75 8.90
C LEU A 187 -18.68 -12.16 9.51
N GLU A 188 -18.27 -13.15 8.73
CA GLU A 188 -18.24 -14.56 9.16
C GLU A 188 -17.00 -14.87 10.01
N ASP A 189 -15.83 -14.46 9.53
CA ASP A 189 -14.54 -14.65 10.21
C ASP A 189 -13.81 -13.31 10.38
N GLU A 190 -13.78 -12.82 11.61
CA GLU A 190 -13.11 -11.56 11.94
C GLU A 190 -11.58 -11.66 11.89
N ASP A 191 -11.00 -12.84 12.13
CA ASP A 191 -9.55 -13.03 12.08
C ASP A 191 -9.08 -13.08 10.62
N LEU A 192 -9.78 -13.80 9.76
CA LEU A 192 -9.54 -13.74 8.31
C LEU A 192 -9.76 -12.32 7.79
N TRP A 193 -10.81 -11.62 8.25
CA TRP A 193 -11.04 -10.23 7.88
C TRP A 193 -9.87 -9.33 8.31
N ARG A 194 -9.31 -9.48 9.51
CA ARG A 194 -8.13 -8.72 9.97
C ARG A 194 -6.91 -8.96 9.10
N LEU A 195 -6.71 -10.19 8.63
CA LEU A 195 -5.57 -10.58 7.79
C LEU A 195 -5.67 -10.03 6.37
N THR A 196 -6.88 -10.05 5.81
CA THR A 196 -7.12 -9.80 4.38
C THR A 196 -7.57 -8.36 4.08
N THR A 197 -8.12 -7.66 5.07
CA THR A 197 -8.60 -6.27 4.91
C THR A 197 -7.45 -5.32 4.58
N PRO A 198 -7.59 -4.49 3.54
CA PRO A 198 -6.54 -3.55 3.15
C PRO A 198 -6.35 -2.42 4.18
N ALA A 199 -5.18 -1.80 4.11
CA ALA A 199 -4.90 -0.56 4.82
C ALA A 199 -5.83 0.58 4.34
N ILE A 200 -5.95 1.62 5.16
CA ILE A 200 -6.69 2.82 4.74
C ILE A 200 -5.95 3.51 3.60
N ALA A 201 -6.66 3.70 2.47
CA ALA A 201 -6.09 4.27 1.26
C ALA A 201 -5.76 5.77 1.41
N GLU A 202 -4.50 6.04 1.72
CA GLU A 202 -3.91 7.38 1.75
C GLU A 202 -3.19 7.67 0.43
N SER A 203 -3.18 8.94 0.01
CA SER A 203 -2.52 9.31 -1.25
C SER A 203 -1.02 9.05 -1.13
N ARG A 204 -0.42 8.44 -2.15
CA ARG A 204 1.02 8.14 -2.22
C ARG A 204 1.51 7.10 -1.21
N LYS A 205 0.63 6.54 -0.39
CA LYS A 205 0.99 5.60 0.64
C LYS A 205 0.54 4.20 0.23
N VAL A 206 1.46 3.25 0.27
CA VAL A 206 1.19 1.85 -0.07
C VAL A 206 1.67 0.97 1.08
N SER A 207 0.74 0.27 1.74
CA SER A 207 1.09 -0.64 2.83
C SER A 207 1.40 -2.03 2.30
N LEU A 208 2.62 -2.49 2.58
CA LEU A 208 3.03 -3.89 2.40
C LEU A 208 2.93 -4.69 3.71
N ARG A 209 2.37 -4.10 4.78
CA ARG A 209 2.12 -4.79 6.04
C ARG A 209 1.16 -5.96 5.84
N GLY A 210 1.31 -7.00 6.66
CA GLY A 210 0.53 -8.23 6.57
C GLY A 210 0.85 -9.12 5.37
N LEU A 211 1.82 -8.76 4.54
CA LEU A 211 2.35 -9.63 3.48
C LEU A 211 3.56 -10.43 3.99
N PRO A 212 3.75 -11.66 3.48
CA PRO A 212 4.97 -12.44 3.69
C PRO A 212 6.21 -11.72 3.15
N ASP A 213 7.37 -11.97 3.77
CA ASP A 213 8.66 -11.33 3.42
C ASP A 213 9.03 -11.54 1.95
N ARG A 214 8.72 -12.74 1.44
CA ARG A 214 8.88 -13.10 0.02
C ARG A 214 8.12 -12.15 -0.91
N VAL A 215 6.83 -11.94 -0.65
CA VAL A 215 5.98 -11.05 -1.47
C VAL A 215 6.46 -9.60 -1.37
N VAL A 216 6.90 -9.16 -0.18
CA VAL A 216 7.50 -7.83 0.01
C VAL A 216 8.73 -7.66 -0.88
N ALA A 217 9.65 -8.63 -0.85
CA ALA A 217 10.87 -8.61 -1.66
C ALA A 217 10.58 -8.58 -3.16
N GLU A 218 9.64 -9.40 -3.62
CA GLU A 218 9.19 -9.46 -5.01
C GLU A 218 8.55 -8.14 -5.48
N ILE A 219 7.75 -7.48 -4.63
CA ILE A 219 7.19 -6.17 -4.93
C ILE A 219 8.29 -5.11 -5.01
N LEU A 220 9.21 -5.06 -4.05
CA LEU A 220 10.27 -4.04 -4.04
C LEU A 220 11.21 -4.20 -5.24
N PHE A 221 11.70 -5.41 -5.48
CA PHE A 221 12.57 -5.71 -6.61
C PHE A 221 11.85 -5.47 -7.95
N GLY A 222 10.65 -6.02 -8.11
CA GLY A 222 9.87 -5.83 -9.34
C GLY A 222 9.52 -4.36 -9.60
N LEU A 223 9.30 -3.55 -8.55
CA LEU A 223 9.05 -2.12 -8.70
C LEU A 223 10.30 -1.38 -9.16
N GLN A 224 11.46 -1.67 -8.57
CA GLN A 224 12.75 -1.09 -8.97
C GLN A 224 13.03 -1.34 -10.46
N GLU A 225 12.96 -2.60 -10.89
CA GLU A 225 13.26 -2.98 -12.28
C GLU A 225 12.33 -2.29 -13.28
N ARG A 226 11.07 -2.12 -12.91
CA ARG A 226 10.09 -1.45 -13.77
C ARG A 226 10.32 0.07 -13.84
N ILE A 227 10.81 0.67 -12.77
CA ILE A 227 11.19 2.09 -12.77
C ILE A 227 12.46 2.33 -13.57
N ALA A 228 13.42 1.40 -13.51
CA ALA A 228 14.59 1.41 -14.39
C ALA A 228 14.19 1.38 -15.88
N GLN A 229 13.08 0.69 -16.20
CA GLN A 229 12.45 0.69 -17.53
C GLN A 229 11.55 1.92 -17.81
N ARG A 230 11.56 2.92 -16.93
CA ARG A 230 10.77 4.17 -17.03
C ARG A 230 9.26 3.94 -17.07
N LEU A 231 8.77 2.82 -16.54
CA LEU A 231 7.33 2.55 -16.47
C LEU A 231 6.68 3.38 -15.37
N LEU A 232 5.47 3.87 -15.65
CA LEU A 232 4.68 4.64 -14.68
C LEU A 232 4.03 3.72 -13.65
N HIS A 233 4.06 4.14 -12.39
CA HIS A 233 3.54 3.43 -11.24
C HIS A 233 2.67 4.35 -10.39
N LYS A 234 1.36 4.06 -10.37
CA LYS A 234 0.38 4.81 -9.59
C LYS A 234 0.16 4.12 -8.25
N ASP A 235 -0.06 4.90 -7.20
CA ASP A 235 -0.23 4.37 -5.83
C ASP A 235 -1.38 3.35 -5.73
N TYR A 236 -2.51 3.59 -6.40
CA TYR A 236 -3.66 2.68 -6.36
C TYR A 236 -3.37 1.32 -7.03
N LEU A 237 -2.47 1.27 -8.00
CA LEU A 237 -2.07 0.03 -8.67
C LEU A 237 -1.21 -0.85 -7.77
N LEU A 238 -0.27 -0.22 -7.05
CA LEU A 238 0.53 -0.95 -6.05
C LEU A 238 -0.34 -1.38 -4.86
N ARG A 239 -1.33 -0.56 -4.47
CA ARG A 239 -2.34 -0.94 -3.48
C ARG A 239 -3.12 -2.17 -3.93
N ASN A 240 -3.62 -2.21 -5.18
CA ASN A 240 -4.33 -3.38 -5.71
C ASN A 240 -3.48 -4.65 -5.66
N LEU A 241 -2.22 -4.58 -6.11
CA LEU A 241 -1.29 -5.72 -6.03
C LEU A 241 -1.16 -6.26 -4.60
N SER A 242 -0.87 -5.37 -3.64
CA SER A 242 -0.74 -5.76 -2.22
C SER A 242 -2.05 -6.28 -1.62
N THR A 243 -3.19 -5.74 -2.04
CA THR A 243 -4.52 -6.18 -1.59
C THR A 243 -4.85 -7.55 -2.13
N ASN A 244 -4.65 -7.81 -3.43
CA ASN A 244 -4.91 -9.11 -4.04
C ASN A 244 -4.02 -10.20 -3.44
N ALA A 245 -2.74 -9.90 -3.21
CA ALA A 245 -1.84 -10.84 -2.52
C ALA A 245 -2.31 -11.19 -1.10
N ARG A 246 -2.79 -10.20 -0.33
CA ARG A 246 -3.39 -10.47 1.00
C ARG A 246 -4.70 -11.25 0.91
N LEU A 247 -5.60 -10.87 0.02
CA LEU A 247 -6.90 -11.53 -0.16
C LEU A 247 -6.75 -13.00 -0.52
N GLN A 248 -5.79 -13.33 -1.39
CA GLN A 248 -5.50 -14.71 -1.79
C GLN A 248 -4.53 -15.42 -0.84
N GLN A 249 -4.01 -14.72 0.19
CA GLN A 249 -3.06 -15.23 1.18
C GLN A 249 -1.83 -15.95 0.58
N VAL A 250 -1.34 -15.44 -0.55
CA VAL A 250 -0.19 -16.03 -1.25
C VAL A 250 1.11 -15.82 -0.49
N THR A 251 2.01 -16.78 -0.60
CA THR A 251 3.37 -16.71 -0.06
C THR A 251 4.38 -16.20 -1.09
N SER A 252 4.01 -16.21 -2.37
CA SER A 252 4.76 -15.66 -3.50
C SER A 252 3.78 -15.03 -4.51
N LEU A 253 4.19 -13.96 -5.21
CA LEU A 253 3.40 -13.39 -6.30
C LEU A 253 3.12 -14.39 -7.43
N ASP A 254 3.94 -15.45 -7.56
CA ASP A 254 3.76 -16.47 -8.60
C ASP A 254 2.54 -17.36 -8.33
N GLU A 255 2.06 -17.41 -7.08
CA GLU A 255 0.88 -18.17 -6.65
C GLU A 255 -0.43 -17.39 -6.86
N LEU A 256 -0.36 -16.12 -7.27
CA LEU A 256 -1.55 -15.33 -7.52
C LEU A 256 -2.39 -15.96 -8.62
N ASP A 257 -3.63 -16.29 -8.31
CA ASP A 257 -4.65 -16.61 -9.29
C ASP A 257 -4.93 -15.35 -10.10
N LEU A 258 -4.46 -15.35 -11.34
CA LEU A 258 -4.57 -14.24 -12.28
C LEU A 258 -5.96 -14.18 -12.94
N ASP A 259 -6.73 -15.26 -12.92
CA ASP A 259 -8.00 -15.34 -13.63
C ASP A 259 -9.10 -14.55 -12.92
N VAL A 260 -9.04 -14.49 -11.59
CA VAL A 260 -9.93 -13.64 -10.76
C VAL A 260 -9.57 -12.16 -10.78
N LEU A 261 -8.40 -11.80 -11.32
CA LEU A 261 -7.95 -10.39 -11.38
C LEU A 261 -8.55 -9.65 -12.57
N SER A 262 -8.73 -8.33 -12.39
CA SER A 262 -9.04 -7.45 -13.51
C SER A 262 -7.94 -7.53 -14.59
N ARG A 263 -8.29 -7.26 -15.85
CA ARG A 263 -7.31 -7.23 -16.96
C ARG A 263 -6.12 -6.32 -16.65
N HIS A 264 -6.37 -5.20 -15.97
CA HIS A 264 -5.33 -4.23 -15.62
C HIS A 264 -4.39 -4.78 -14.55
N ASP A 265 -4.94 -5.30 -13.44
CA ASP A 265 -4.13 -5.87 -12.35
C ASP A 265 -3.35 -7.10 -12.84
N ARG A 266 -3.96 -7.96 -13.67
CA ARG A 266 -3.29 -9.10 -14.31
C ARG A 266 -2.07 -8.67 -15.13
N THR A 267 -2.21 -7.61 -15.92
CA THR A 267 -1.11 -7.07 -16.74
C THR A 267 0.02 -6.54 -15.86
N GLN A 268 -0.33 -5.87 -14.76
CA GLN A 268 0.64 -5.38 -13.79
C GLN A 268 1.38 -6.55 -13.12
N VAL A 269 0.68 -7.54 -12.58
CA VAL A 269 1.29 -8.71 -11.92
C VAL A 269 2.25 -9.43 -12.86
N ARG A 270 1.84 -9.72 -14.11
CA ARG A 270 2.72 -10.32 -15.12
C ARG A 270 3.99 -9.50 -15.36
N GLY A 271 3.87 -8.17 -15.30
CA GLY A 271 4.99 -7.26 -15.43
C GLY A 271 5.98 -7.30 -14.25
N PHE A 272 5.52 -7.63 -13.04
CA PHE A 272 6.40 -7.89 -11.89
C PHE A 272 7.03 -9.29 -12.00
N LEU A 273 6.20 -10.31 -12.24
CA LEU A 273 6.65 -11.70 -12.38
C LEU A 273 7.71 -11.88 -13.46
N LYS A 274 7.62 -11.12 -14.57
CA LYS A 274 8.65 -11.10 -15.61
C LYS A 274 10.05 -10.82 -15.04
N HIS A 275 10.17 -9.83 -14.15
CA HIS A 275 11.46 -9.45 -13.57
C HIS A 275 11.90 -10.42 -12.48
N ILE A 276 10.96 -10.85 -11.63
CA ILE A 276 11.23 -11.82 -10.56
C ILE A 276 11.73 -13.15 -11.14
N ARG A 277 11.10 -13.66 -12.21
CA ARG A 277 11.51 -14.91 -12.88
C ARG A 277 12.86 -14.80 -13.60
N ARG A 278 13.30 -13.58 -13.90
CA ARG A 278 14.60 -13.29 -14.51
C ARG A 278 15.70 -13.08 -13.48
N PHE A 279 15.34 -12.99 -12.20
CA PHE A 279 16.31 -12.81 -11.13
C PHE A 279 17.27 -14.00 -11.08
N GLY A 280 18.57 -13.71 -11.18
CA GLY A 280 19.63 -14.73 -11.19
C GLY A 280 19.79 -15.48 -12.52
N LEU A 281 19.04 -15.14 -13.57
CA LEU A 281 19.28 -15.70 -14.89
C LEU A 281 20.55 -15.09 -15.50
N SER A 282 21.34 -15.96 -16.11
CA SER A 282 22.56 -15.67 -16.87
C SER A 282 22.59 -16.53 -18.13
N PRO A 283 23.36 -16.14 -19.17
CA PRO A 283 23.64 -17.01 -20.31
C PRO A 283 24.01 -18.45 -19.90
N GLU A 284 24.83 -18.60 -18.85
CA GLU A 284 25.30 -19.87 -18.33
C GLU A 284 24.17 -20.69 -17.69
N THR A 285 23.20 -20.08 -17.04
CA THR A 285 22.03 -20.81 -16.51
C THR A 285 21.01 -21.14 -17.60
N GLU A 286 20.90 -20.31 -18.64
CA GLU A 286 19.97 -20.54 -19.75
C GLU A 286 20.46 -21.66 -20.67
N ARG A 287 21.78 -21.84 -20.85
CA ARG A 287 22.33 -22.83 -21.80
C ARG A 287 21.87 -24.27 -21.58
N HIS A 288 21.47 -24.60 -20.35
CA HIS A 288 21.02 -25.92 -19.96
C HIS A 288 19.52 -26.17 -20.20
N LYS A 289 18.79 -25.18 -20.72
CA LYS A 289 17.35 -25.27 -21.02
C LYS A 289 17.13 -25.47 -22.53
N ASP A 290 15.99 -26.05 -22.89
CA ASP A 290 15.57 -26.11 -24.31
C ASP A 290 14.92 -24.81 -24.78
N VAL A 291 14.42 -23.98 -23.87
CA VAL A 291 13.85 -22.66 -24.18
C VAL A 291 14.57 -21.62 -23.34
N TRP A 292 15.30 -20.73 -23.99
CA TRP A 292 16.07 -19.68 -23.34
C TRP A 292 15.28 -18.38 -23.29
N ASP A 293 15.37 -17.64 -22.19
CA ASP A 293 14.93 -16.24 -22.14
C ASP A 293 15.99 -15.36 -22.83
N ALA A 294 15.65 -14.81 -24.00
CA ALA A 294 16.57 -14.03 -24.83
C ALA A 294 17.10 -12.76 -24.13
N SER A 295 16.42 -12.31 -23.06
CA SER A 295 16.83 -11.09 -22.34
C SER A 295 18.13 -11.21 -21.58
N VAL A 296 18.58 -12.42 -21.23
CA VAL A 296 19.91 -12.60 -20.63
C VAL A 296 21.03 -12.25 -21.62
N PHE A 297 20.72 -12.20 -22.91
CA PHE A 297 21.61 -11.79 -24.00
C PHE A 297 21.32 -10.36 -24.48
N GLY A 298 20.49 -9.59 -23.76
CA GLY A 298 20.05 -8.25 -24.17
C GLY A 298 19.03 -8.22 -25.31
N LEU A 299 18.41 -9.36 -25.63
CA LEU A 299 17.45 -9.50 -26.73
C LEU A 299 16.00 -9.66 -26.21
N GLY A 300 15.02 -9.42 -27.09
CA GLY A 300 13.61 -9.63 -26.78
C GLY A 300 13.12 -11.03 -27.15
N GLY A 301 12.21 -11.59 -26.36
CA GLY A 301 11.55 -12.87 -26.66
C GLY A 301 12.22 -14.09 -26.02
N THR A 302 12.07 -15.25 -26.67
CA THR A 302 12.64 -16.53 -26.26
C THR A 302 13.32 -17.21 -27.44
N PHE A 303 14.38 -17.98 -27.18
CA PHE A 303 14.99 -18.88 -28.16
C PHE A 303 14.56 -20.29 -27.86
N SER A 304 14.03 -21.02 -28.86
CA SER A 304 13.54 -22.39 -28.68
C SER A 304 14.43 -23.37 -29.43
N PHE A 305 15.09 -24.25 -28.69
CA PHE A 305 15.96 -25.32 -29.16
C PHE A 305 15.28 -26.71 -29.05
N THR A 306 14.03 -26.77 -28.60
CA THR A 306 13.20 -27.99 -28.49
C THR A 306 13.14 -28.82 -29.77
N GLY A 307 13.30 -28.21 -30.95
CA GLY A 307 13.32 -28.88 -32.25
C GLY A 307 14.69 -29.42 -32.69
N ILE A 308 15.77 -29.18 -31.94
CA ILE A 308 17.11 -29.66 -32.31
C ILE A 308 17.24 -31.12 -31.90
N THR A 309 17.23 -31.99 -32.91
CA THR A 309 17.37 -33.45 -32.76
C THR A 309 18.83 -33.90 -32.80
N GLN A 310 19.77 -33.04 -33.19
CA GLN A 310 21.20 -33.34 -33.24
C GLN A 310 21.84 -33.20 -31.85
N PRO A 311 22.36 -34.29 -31.24
CA PRO A 311 22.88 -34.26 -29.87
C PRO A 311 24.09 -33.33 -29.69
N TRP A 312 24.95 -33.19 -30.71
CA TRP A 312 26.17 -32.37 -30.66
C TRP A 312 25.92 -30.85 -30.64
N LEU A 313 24.68 -30.40 -30.90
CA LEU A 313 24.28 -28.99 -30.77
C LEU A 313 23.69 -28.68 -29.37
N ARG A 314 23.58 -29.67 -28.47
CA ARG A 314 23.06 -29.50 -27.10
C ARG A 314 24.15 -29.35 -26.03
N GLU A 315 25.42 -29.55 -26.38
CA GLU A 315 26.59 -29.38 -25.50
C GLU A 315 27.15 -27.95 -25.61
#